data_AF-A0A944RLK0-F1
#
_entry.id   AF-A0A944RLK0-F1
#
_cell.length_a   1.000
_cell.length_b   1.000
_cell.length_c   1.000
_cell.angle_alpha   90.00
_cell.angle_beta   90.00
_cell.angle_gamma   90.00
#
_symmetry.space_group_name_H-M   'P 1'
#
loop_
_entity.id
_entity.type
_entity.pdbx_description
1 polymer ?
#
loop_
_entity_poly.entity_id
_entity_poly.type
_entity_poly.pdbx_seq_one_letter_code
_entity_poly.pdbx_strand_id
1 'polypeptide(L)'
;MRCNVAASPLVKVFLGCLLISFVIPGSSPVFAQTGQAQPQQNPAPKGQVKTYLHPIRKFTAAIPVGAEVSERGKAVQVSIRSRRGYIINLQTGDANPALSLAHMIAKLESKYLGEGKPWSQKLGGQASQLTGLSAVEALYEGAGTRVKVVVARGVKTDFVIIFFAPVESFENLEHEFNWFLSNFSPNPADLTGEKRAAALPAAKAAVPSKRFDRAEYGYVIDYPGNWDVSRPSENTASFSGKTGTPAFQVVVSIQNIRPASAKTPMEAADQALQDLKASLAREATEYKIVEEKPLTYRNGNLTLAGRRILVTYTYSGERYRKLTLVLPRPTGTVAHIWSYTAPDKQFVEFQPFADAMLKSWTIKPGGG
;
A
#
# COMPACT_ATOMS: atom_id res chain seq x y z
N MET A 1 -39.99 7.32 52.78
CA MET A 1 -39.32 6.46 51.80
C MET A 1 -39.90 6.73 50.42
N ARG A 2 -39.17 7.43 49.55
CA ARG A 2 -39.58 7.72 48.17
C ARG A 2 -38.77 6.82 47.25
N CYS A 3 -39.43 5.88 46.57
CA CYS A 3 -38.83 5.09 45.50
C CYS A 3 -38.76 5.94 44.23
N ASN A 4 -37.55 6.26 43.79
CA ASN A 4 -37.27 6.87 42.50
C ASN A 4 -36.99 5.75 41.49
N VAL A 5 -37.84 5.61 40.48
CA VAL A 5 -37.61 4.76 39.32
C VAL A 5 -36.71 5.54 38.35
N ALA A 6 -35.46 5.09 38.20
CA ALA A 6 -34.53 5.67 37.24
C ALA A 6 -34.83 5.12 35.83
N ALA A 7 -35.30 6.00 34.95
CA ALA A 7 -35.36 5.77 33.51
C ALA A 7 -33.93 5.76 32.93
N SER A 8 -33.58 4.71 32.20
CA SER A 8 -32.34 4.64 31.40
C SER A 8 -32.46 5.53 30.16
N PRO A 9 -31.48 6.40 29.84
CA PRO A 9 -31.51 7.16 28.61
C PRO A 9 -30.98 6.32 27.43
N LEU A 10 -31.72 6.45 26.32
CA LEU A 10 -31.45 5.91 25.00
C LEU A 10 -29.99 6.13 24.54
N VAL A 11 -29.38 5.05 24.06
CA VAL A 11 -28.18 5.11 23.20
C VAL A 11 -28.59 5.69 21.85
N LYS A 12 -28.20 6.94 21.59
CA LYS A 12 -28.27 7.56 20.26
C LYS A 12 -27.23 6.90 19.36
N VAL A 13 -27.66 6.07 18.43
CA VAL A 13 -26.85 5.59 17.31
C VAL A 13 -26.68 6.73 16.31
N PHE A 14 -25.47 7.27 16.21
CA PHE A 14 -25.11 8.30 15.23
C PHE A 14 -25.02 7.67 13.84
N LEU A 15 -26.05 7.90 13.03
CA LEU A 15 -26.12 7.53 11.62
C LEU A 15 -25.38 8.61 10.81
N GLY A 16 -24.16 8.32 10.35
CA GLY A 16 -23.39 9.22 9.50
C GLY A 16 -23.95 9.27 8.07
N CYS A 17 -24.59 10.38 7.71
CA CYS A 17 -25.07 10.72 6.36
C CYS A 17 -23.98 10.63 5.28
N LEU A 18 -24.25 9.86 4.22
CA LEU A 18 -23.44 9.72 3.02
C LEU A 18 -23.96 10.67 1.91
N LEU A 19 -23.50 11.92 1.90
CA LEU A 19 -23.79 12.89 0.83
C LEU A 19 -22.79 12.72 -0.32
N ILE A 20 -23.30 12.48 -1.54
CA ILE A 20 -22.54 12.50 -2.79
C ILE A 20 -23.02 13.72 -3.58
N SER A 21 -22.17 14.74 -3.74
CA SER A 21 -22.41 15.83 -4.68
C SER A 21 -21.72 15.49 -6.01
N PHE A 22 -22.50 15.38 -7.07
CA PHE A 22 -22.02 15.32 -8.44
C PHE A 22 -21.83 16.76 -8.94
N VAL A 23 -20.62 17.10 -9.40
CA VAL A 23 -20.40 18.27 -10.25
C VAL A 23 -20.04 17.71 -11.62
N ILE A 24 -20.94 17.90 -12.59
CA ILE A 24 -20.70 17.65 -14.00
C ILE A 24 -20.37 19.02 -14.60
N PRO A 25 -19.14 19.30 -15.04
CA PRO A 25 -18.92 20.42 -15.94
C PRO A 25 -19.37 19.99 -17.33
N GLY A 26 -20.51 20.51 -17.77
CA GLY A 26 -20.92 20.48 -19.17
C GLY A 26 -20.25 21.60 -19.95
N SER A 27 -19.71 21.29 -21.13
CA SER A 27 -19.80 22.10 -22.37
C SER A 27 -19.00 21.42 -23.50
N SER A 28 -19.77 21.00 -24.51
CA SER A 28 -19.57 20.57 -25.90
C SER A 28 -18.17 20.44 -26.57
N PRO A 29 -18.06 19.51 -27.56
CA PRO A 29 -16.85 19.29 -28.35
C PRO A 29 -16.73 20.26 -29.52
N VAL A 30 -15.50 20.68 -29.84
CA VAL A 30 -15.16 21.27 -31.15
C VAL A 30 -14.49 20.17 -31.98
N PHE A 31 -15.10 19.83 -33.11
CA PHE A 31 -14.52 19.02 -34.19
C PHE A 31 -13.82 19.93 -35.21
N ALA A 32 -12.59 19.59 -35.58
CA ALA A 32 -11.94 19.88 -36.89
C ALA A 32 -10.76 18.89 -37.03
N GLN A 33 -10.96 17.79 -37.75
CA GLN A 33 -10.58 17.53 -39.16
C GLN A 33 -9.10 17.19 -39.43
N THR A 34 -8.90 15.89 -39.71
CA THR A 34 -8.04 15.25 -40.73
C THR A 34 -6.58 15.67 -40.91
N GLY A 35 -5.70 14.77 -40.47
CA GLY A 35 -4.41 14.49 -41.09
C GLY A 35 -4.09 13.00 -40.97
N GLN A 36 -4.04 12.27 -42.09
CA GLN A 36 -3.52 10.90 -42.12
C GLN A 36 -1.99 10.95 -41.90
N ALA A 37 -1.49 10.19 -40.93
CA ALA A 37 -0.08 9.79 -40.88
C ALA A 37 0.05 8.39 -40.23
N GLN A 38 0.93 7.60 -40.83
CA GLN A 38 1.32 6.20 -40.64
C GLN A 38 1.37 5.61 -39.22
N PRO A 39 1.37 4.26 -39.10
CA PRO A 39 1.39 3.56 -37.81
C PRO A 39 2.75 3.75 -37.12
N GLN A 40 2.88 4.80 -36.31
CA GLN A 40 3.92 4.84 -35.30
C GLN A 40 3.59 3.79 -34.24
N GLN A 41 4.47 2.79 -34.13
CA GLN A 41 4.55 1.92 -32.96
C GLN A 41 4.56 2.80 -31.72
N ASN A 42 3.45 2.77 -30.97
CA ASN A 42 3.36 3.46 -29.70
C ASN A 42 4.48 2.95 -28.79
N PRO A 43 5.37 3.82 -28.29
CA PRO A 43 6.35 3.40 -27.29
C PRO A 43 5.60 2.86 -26.07
N ALA A 44 6.15 1.78 -25.49
CA ALA A 44 5.62 1.18 -24.27
C ALA A 44 5.38 2.28 -23.20
N PRO A 45 4.24 2.26 -22.48
CA PRO A 45 3.94 3.30 -21.51
C PRO A 45 4.99 3.27 -20.38
N LYS A 46 5.81 4.33 -20.32
CA LYS A 46 6.70 4.60 -19.19
C LYS A 46 5.85 5.02 -17.98
N GLY A 47 5.70 4.14 -17.00
CA GLY A 47 5.17 4.52 -15.70
C GLY A 47 5.23 3.38 -14.68
N GLN A 48 5.54 3.74 -13.44
CA GLN A 48 5.65 2.81 -12.31
C GLN A 48 4.27 2.54 -11.72
N VAL A 49 3.96 1.27 -11.43
CA VAL A 49 2.78 0.91 -10.62
C VAL A 49 2.98 1.46 -9.21
N LYS A 50 2.04 2.28 -8.74
CA LYS A 50 2.06 2.86 -7.39
C LYS A 50 1.14 2.03 -6.48
N THR A 51 1.50 1.90 -5.21
CA THR A 51 0.62 1.25 -4.22
C THR A 51 -0.06 2.32 -3.37
N TYR A 52 -1.37 2.27 -3.29
CA TYR A 52 -2.18 3.07 -2.39
C TYR A 52 -2.38 2.34 -1.06
N LEU A 53 -2.24 3.05 0.07
CA LEU A 53 -2.54 2.56 1.42
C LEU A 53 -3.63 3.45 2.02
N HIS A 54 -4.79 2.87 2.32
CA HIS A 54 -5.91 3.61 2.87
C HIS A 54 -5.64 4.06 4.31
N PRO A 55 -5.75 5.37 4.63
CA PRO A 55 -5.26 5.90 5.90
C PRO A 55 -6.06 5.42 7.13
N ILE A 56 -7.34 5.07 6.95
CA ILE A 56 -8.22 4.66 8.06
C ILE A 56 -8.33 3.13 8.15
N ARG A 57 -8.86 2.51 7.08
CA ARG A 57 -9.09 1.06 7.02
C ARG A 57 -7.84 0.22 6.75
N LYS A 58 -6.71 0.82 6.35
CA LYS A 58 -5.41 0.14 6.11
C LYS A 58 -5.46 -1.02 5.09
N PHE A 59 -6.41 -0.99 4.16
CA PHE A 59 -6.32 -1.82 2.96
C PHE A 59 -5.30 -1.20 1.98
N THR A 60 -4.76 -2.01 1.09
CA THR A 60 -3.94 -1.53 -0.03
C THR A 60 -4.60 -1.83 -1.37
N ALA A 61 -4.26 -1.01 -2.37
CA ALA A 61 -4.69 -1.22 -3.74
C ALA A 61 -3.58 -0.78 -4.70
N ALA A 62 -3.31 -1.56 -5.74
CA ALA A 62 -2.42 -1.12 -6.80
C ALA A 62 -3.11 -0.06 -7.67
N ILE A 63 -2.39 1.01 -7.99
CA ILE A 63 -2.84 2.08 -8.85
C ILE A 63 -2.34 1.79 -10.27
N PRO A 64 -3.26 1.60 -11.24
CA PRO A 64 -2.88 1.38 -12.62
C PRO A 64 -1.95 2.48 -13.14
N VAL A 65 -1.04 2.10 -14.04
CA VAL A 65 -0.04 3.02 -14.58
C VAL A 65 -0.73 4.21 -15.27
N GLY A 66 -0.35 5.42 -14.87
CA GLY A 66 -0.91 6.65 -15.43
C GLY A 66 -2.30 7.03 -14.91
N ALA A 67 -2.85 6.30 -13.93
CA ALA A 67 -4.07 6.67 -13.24
C ALA A 67 -3.81 7.67 -12.11
N GLU A 68 -4.77 8.55 -11.87
CA GLU A 68 -4.75 9.55 -10.81
C GLU A 68 -5.63 9.11 -9.65
N VAL A 69 -5.13 9.25 -8.42
CA VAL A 69 -5.86 8.92 -7.20
C VAL A 69 -6.34 10.19 -6.54
N SER A 70 -7.59 10.20 -6.09
CA SER A 70 -8.16 11.25 -5.27
C SER A 70 -8.92 10.66 -4.09
N GLU A 71 -8.88 11.37 -2.97
CA GLU A 71 -9.56 10.99 -1.74
C GLU A 71 -10.69 11.98 -1.43
N ARG A 72 -11.81 11.51 -0.89
CA ARG A 72 -12.94 12.38 -0.55
C ARG A 72 -13.65 11.98 0.73
N GLY A 73 -14.04 12.99 1.52
CA GLY A 73 -14.87 12.83 2.72
C GLY A 73 -14.16 12.21 3.92
N LYS A 74 -14.84 12.19 5.06
CA LYS A 74 -14.27 11.75 6.35
C LYS A 74 -13.96 10.23 6.41
N ALA A 75 -14.69 9.44 5.62
CA ALA A 75 -14.46 8.00 5.49
C ALA A 75 -13.37 7.65 4.44
N VAL A 76 -12.77 8.67 3.81
CA VAL A 76 -11.72 8.56 2.79
C VAL A 76 -12.14 7.65 1.64
N GLN A 77 -13.16 8.07 0.90
CA GLN A 77 -13.53 7.38 -0.34
C GLN A 77 -12.42 7.60 -1.37
N VAL A 78 -12.01 6.52 -2.04
CA VAL A 78 -10.92 6.54 -3.01
C VAL A 78 -11.52 6.55 -4.41
N SER A 79 -11.05 7.45 -5.27
CA SER A 79 -11.40 7.47 -6.69
C SER A 79 -10.13 7.44 -7.52
N ILE A 80 -10.01 6.42 -8.36
CA ILE A 80 -8.89 6.20 -9.27
C ILE A 80 -9.40 6.47 -10.68
N ARG A 81 -8.90 7.53 -11.32
CA ARG A 81 -9.30 7.94 -12.67
C ARG A 81 -8.18 7.61 -13.66
N SER A 82 -8.49 6.82 -14.67
CA SER A 82 -7.55 6.49 -15.74
C SER A 82 -7.73 7.43 -16.93
N ARG A 83 -6.61 7.77 -17.59
CA ARG A 83 -6.62 8.48 -18.88
C ARG A 83 -7.26 7.65 -20.01
N ARG A 84 -7.42 6.34 -19.80
CA ARG A 84 -8.11 5.42 -20.73
C ARG A 84 -9.65 5.49 -20.62
N GLY A 85 -10.20 6.39 -19.81
CA GLY A 85 -11.63 6.67 -19.75
C GLY A 85 -12.43 5.85 -18.73
N TYR A 86 -11.77 5.06 -17.88
CA TYR A 86 -12.43 4.34 -16.79
C TYR A 86 -12.15 4.96 -15.41
N ILE A 87 -13.05 4.67 -14.46
CA ILE A 87 -12.95 5.11 -13.06
C ILE A 87 -13.18 3.92 -12.14
N ILE A 88 -12.35 3.79 -11.09
CA ILE A 88 -12.58 2.87 -9.98
C ILE A 88 -12.87 3.70 -8.73
N ASN A 89 -14.07 3.58 -8.17
CA ASN A 89 -14.44 4.15 -6.89
C ASN A 89 -14.43 3.05 -5.83
N LEU A 90 -13.75 3.30 -4.72
CA LEU A 90 -13.68 2.37 -3.60
C LEU A 90 -14.14 3.09 -2.33
N GLN A 91 -15.16 2.54 -1.71
CA GLN A 91 -15.77 3.03 -0.49
C GLN A 91 -15.67 1.97 0.60
N THR A 92 -15.56 2.43 1.84
CA THR A 92 -15.51 1.55 3.00
C THR A 92 -16.47 2.00 4.09
N GLY A 93 -17.04 1.03 4.81
CA GLY A 93 -17.86 1.23 5.99
C GLY A 93 -17.49 0.22 7.07
N ASP A 94 -17.98 0.42 8.30
CA ASP A 94 -17.85 -0.64 9.31
C ASP A 94 -18.67 -1.86 8.88
N ALA A 95 -18.12 -3.06 9.10
CA ALA A 95 -18.78 -4.30 8.72
C ALA A 95 -20.10 -4.45 9.47
N ASN A 96 -21.18 -4.69 8.72
CA ASN A 96 -22.50 -4.94 9.30
C ASN A 96 -22.96 -6.38 9.04
N PRO A 97 -22.60 -7.35 9.91
CA PRO A 97 -22.93 -8.76 9.70
C PRO A 97 -24.44 -9.03 9.66
N ALA A 98 -25.25 -8.16 10.29
CA ALA A 98 -26.72 -8.29 10.27
C ALA A 98 -27.33 -7.96 8.89
N LEU A 99 -26.63 -7.23 8.03
CA LEU A 99 -27.08 -6.88 6.68
C LEU A 99 -26.39 -7.80 5.67
N SER A 100 -27.10 -8.69 4.98
CA SER A 100 -26.45 -9.56 3.98
C SER A 100 -25.82 -8.77 2.82
N LEU A 101 -24.83 -9.34 2.15
CA LEU A 101 -24.18 -8.75 0.96
C LEU A 101 -25.20 -8.47 -0.17
N ALA A 102 -26.16 -9.36 -0.36
CA ALA A 102 -27.26 -9.16 -1.31
C ALA A 102 -28.13 -7.94 -0.94
N HIS A 103 -28.42 -7.72 0.35
CA HIS A 103 -29.13 -6.53 0.79
C HIS A 103 -28.31 -5.24 0.64
N MET A 104 -26.98 -5.31 0.74
CA MET A 104 -26.13 -4.15 0.42
C MET A 104 -26.22 -3.79 -1.07
N ILE A 105 -26.21 -4.77 -1.97
CA ILE A 105 -26.44 -4.57 -3.39
C ILE A 105 -27.83 -3.94 -3.62
N ALA A 106 -28.88 -4.48 -3.00
CA ALA A 106 -30.24 -3.92 -3.12
C ALA A 106 -30.32 -2.46 -2.65
N LYS A 107 -29.56 -2.06 -1.63
CA LYS A 107 -29.44 -0.64 -1.20
C LYS A 107 -28.75 0.25 -2.24
N LEU A 108 -27.77 -0.27 -2.97
CA LEU A 108 -27.16 0.47 -4.08
C LEU A 108 -28.15 0.59 -5.24
N GLU A 109 -28.85 -0.50 -5.58
CA GLU A 109 -29.86 -0.52 -6.64
C GLU A 109 -31.02 0.45 -6.33
N SER A 110 -31.53 0.49 -5.11
CA SER A 110 -32.60 1.43 -4.76
C SER A 110 -32.19 2.90 -4.99
N LYS A 111 -30.90 3.21 -4.86
CA LYS A 111 -30.36 4.56 -5.07
C LYS A 111 -30.01 4.86 -6.52
N TYR A 112 -29.49 3.90 -7.28
CA TYR A 112 -28.88 4.16 -8.59
C TYR A 112 -29.53 3.42 -9.77
N LEU A 113 -30.32 2.37 -9.52
CA LEU A 113 -30.99 1.57 -10.55
C LEU A 113 -32.44 2.03 -10.75
N GLY A 114 -32.82 2.24 -12.00
CA GLY A 114 -34.19 2.55 -12.43
C GLY A 114 -34.24 3.61 -13.54
N GLU A 115 -35.45 3.88 -14.01
CA GLU A 115 -35.70 4.90 -15.03
C GLU A 115 -35.21 6.29 -14.58
N GLY A 116 -34.51 7.00 -15.46
CA GLY A 116 -33.94 8.33 -15.17
C GLY A 116 -32.76 8.35 -14.19
N LYS A 117 -32.30 7.19 -13.69
CA LYS A 117 -31.13 7.08 -12.81
C LYS A 117 -29.86 6.71 -13.58
N PRO A 118 -28.66 6.83 -12.96
CA PRO A 118 -27.39 6.53 -13.64
C PRO A 118 -27.26 5.09 -14.13
N TRP A 119 -27.93 4.12 -13.49
CA TRP A 119 -28.02 2.74 -13.97
C TRP A 119 -29.45 2.48 -14.42
N SER A 120 -29.65 2.21 -15.70
CA SER A 120 -30.97 1.99 -16.27
C SER A 120 -31.40 0.53 -16.17
N GLN A 121 -30.45 -0.41 -16.26
CA GLN A 121 -30.72 -1.83 -16.17
C GLN A 121 -29.61 -2.62 -15.46
N LYS A 122 -29.98 -3.77 -14.91
CA LYS A 122 -29.06 -4.77 -14.35
C LYS A 122 -28.84 -5.87 -15.38
N LEU A 123 -27.58 -6.14 -15.71
CA LEU A 123 -27.18 -7.15 -16.68
C LEU A 123 -26.91 -8.51 -16.02
N GLY A 124 -26.52 -8.51 -14.74
CA GLY A 124 -26.29 -9.76 -14.01
C GLY A 124 -25.75 -9.53 -12.61
N GLY A 125 -25.59 -10.63 -11.87
CA GLY A 125 -24.92 -10.63 -10.58
C GLY A 125 -24.68 -12.05 -10.06
N GLN A 126 -23.62 -12.21 -9.27
CA GLN A 126 -23.20 -13.51 -8.77
C GLN A 126 -22.47 -13.35 -7.44
N ALA A 127 -22.46 -14.41 -6.63
CA ALA A 127 -21.55 -14.50 -5.50
C ALA A 127 -20.11 -14.65 -6.00
N SER A 128 -19.16 -14.03 -5.31
CA SER A 128 -17.74 -14.13 -5.62
C SER A 128 -16.88 -14.08 -4.36
N GLN A 129 -15.56 -14.03 -4.54
CA GLN A 129 -14.63 -13.75 -3.45
C GLN A 129 -13.67 -12.65 -3.85
N LEU A 130 -13.36 -11.76 -2.91
CA LEU A 130 -12.34 -10.73 -3.04
C LEU A 130 -11.25 -10.99 -2.02
N THR A 131 -10.10 -11.51 -2.45
CA THR A 131 -8.93 -11.71 -1.57
C THR A 131 -9.25 -12.47 -0.27
N GLY A 132 -10.06 -13.53 -0.39
CA GLY A 132 -10.51 -14.33 0.76
C GLY A 132 -11.71 -13.77 1.52
N LEU A 133 -12.25 -12.61 1.14
CA LEU A 133 -13.52 -12.10 1.64
C LEU A 133 -14.68 -12.65 0.82
N SER A 134 -15.80 -12.95 1.48
CA SER A 134 -17.05 -13.21 0.77
C SER A 134 -17.48 -11.94 0.05
N ALA A 135 -17.84 -12.06 -1.22
CA ALA A 135 -18.23 -10.93 -2.05
C ALA A 135 -19.45 -11.25 -2.92
N VAL A 136 -20.08 -10.19 -3.43
CA VAL A 136 -21.11 -10.26 -4.46
C VAL A 136 -20.75 -9.25 -5.53
N GLU A 137 -20.86 -9.69 -6.78
CA GLU A 137 -20.65 -8.86 -7.96
C GLU A 137 -21.98 -8.61 -8.65
N ALA A 138 -22.12 -7.42 -9.21
CA ALA A 138 -23.25 -7.08 -10.06
C ALA A 138 -22.80 -6.18 -11.21
N LEU A 139 -23.41 -6.37 -12.36
CA LEU A 139 -23.14 -5.64 -13.58
C LEU A 139 -24.39 -4.84 -13.98
N TYR A 140 -24.20 -3.57 -14.29
CA TYR A 140 -25.26 -2.64 -14.67
C TYR A 140 -24.88 -1.85 -15.90
N GLU A 141 -25.87 -1.24 -16.53
CA GLU A 141 -25.68 -0.35 -17.66
C GLU A 141 -26.65 0.83 -17.58
N GLY A 142 -26.20 2.01 -17.98
CA GLY A 142 -27.01 3.22 -18.06
C GLY A 142 -26.18 4.41 -18.52
N ALA A 143 -26.84 5.39 -19.16
CA ALA A 143 -26.20 6.64 -19.61
C ALA A 143 -24.87 6.44 -20.37
N GLY A 144 -24.81 5.45 -21.27
CA GLY A 144 -23.61 5.14 -22.08
C GLY A 144 -22.43 4.53 -21.30
N THR A 145 -22.62 4.17 -20.04
CA THR A 145 -21.61 3.57 -19.16
C THR A 145 -22.05 2.19 -18.71
N ARG A 146 -21.12 1.23 -18.71
CA ARG A 146 -21.28 -0.06 -18.05
C ARG A 146 -20.53 -0.06 -16.72
N VAL A 147 -21.19 -0.58 -15.69
CA VAL A 147 -20.77 -0.45 -14.29
C VAL A 147 -20.68 -1.82 -13.63
N LYS A 148 -19.48 -2.20 -13.17
CA LYS A 148 -19.27 -3.41 -12.37
C LYS A 148 -19.09 -3.04 -10.91
N VAL A 149 -19.94 -3.59 -10.06
CA VAL A 149 -19.92 -3.37 -8.61
C VAL A 149 -19.46 -4.65 -7.94
N VAL A 150 -18.49 -4.54 -7.04
CA VAL A 150 -18.04 -5.62 -6.15
C VAL A 150 -18.26 -5.16 -4.71
N VAL A 151 -19.09 -5.89 -3.97
CA VAL A 151 -19.31 -5.67 -2.53
C VAL A 151 -18.70 -6.82 -1.78
N ALA A 152 -17.74 -6.55 -0.90
CA ALA A 152 -17.05 -7.57 -0.11
C ALA A 152 -17.15 -7.27 1.39
N ARG A 153 -17.22 -8.32 2.21
CA ARG A 153 -17.29 -8.21 3.67
C ARG A 153 -16.04 -8.75 4.35
N GLY A 154 -15.37 -7.87 5.07
CA GLY A 154 -14.37 -8.19 6.08
C GLY A 154 -14.97 -8.37 7.47
N VAL A 155 -14.13 -8.79 8.42
CA VAL A 155 -14.51 -8.89 9.84
C VAL A 155 -14.87 -7.52 10.45
N LYS A 156 -14.21 -6.44 10.02
CA LYS A 156 -14.40 -5.08 10.54
C LYS A 156 -14.85 -4.08 9.49
N THR A 157 -14.60 -4.34 8.22
CA THR A 157 -14.82 -3.41 7.11
C THR A 157 -15.68 -4.04 6.02
N ASP A 158 -16.73 -3.33 5.61
CA ASP A 158 -17.45 -3.61 4.36
C ASP A 158 -16.84 -2.74 3.24
N PHE A 159 -16.60 -3.35 2.08
CA PHE A 159 -15.99 -2.73 0.91
C PHE A 159 -17.01 -2.64 -0.23
N VAL A 160 -17.09 -1.48 -0.87
CA VAL A 160 -17.86 -1.29 -2.11
C VAL A 160 -16.92 -0.73 -3.16
N ILE A 161 -16.58 -1.55 -4.16
CA ILE A 161 -15.72 -1.19 -5.29
C ILE A 161 -16.60 -1.09 -6.53
N ILE A 162 -16.53 0.03 -7.22
CA ILE A 162 -17.36 0.32 -8.39
C ILE A 162 -16.45 0.74 -9.54
N PHE A 163 -16.49 -0.04 -10.62
CA PHE A 163 -15.80 0.23 -11.86
C PHE A 163 -16.78 0.82 -12.88
N PHE A 164 -16.41 1.93 -13.48
CA PHE A 164 -17.15 2.60 -14.55
C PHE A 164 -16.30 2.62 -15.81
N ALA A 165 -16.86 2.16 -16.93
CA ALA A 165 -16.25 2.33 -18.24
C ALA A 165 -17.33 2.55 -19.33
N PRO A 166 -17.01 3.23 -20.45
CA PRO A 166 -17.92 3.35 -21.57
C PRO A 166 -18.35 1.98 -22.08
N VAL A 167 -19.62 1.83 -22.49
CA VAL A 167 -20.17 0.54 -22.96
C VAL A 167 -19.32 -0.05 -24.08
N GLU A 168 -18.89 0.79 -25.03
CA GLU A 168 -18.12 0.40 -26.21
C GLU A 168 -16.71 -0.15 -25.90
N SER A 169 -16.13 0.25 -24.77
CA SER A 169 -14.76 -0.13 -24.39
C SER A 169 -14.71 -1.00 -23.14
N PHE A 170 -15.86 -1.33 -22.55
CA PHE A 170 -15.94 -2.03 -21.26
C PHE A 170 -15.20 -3.37 -21.28
N GLU A 171 -15.47 -4.25 -22.25
CA GLU A 171 -14.82 -5.57 -22.35
C GLU A 171 -13.29 -5.43 -22.45
N ASN A 172 -12.83 -4.42 -23.19
CA ASN A 172 -11.41 -4.11 -23.35
C ASN A 172 -10.80 -3.41 -22.14
N LEU A 173 -11.57 -2.94 -21.16
CA LEU A 173 -11.07 -2.27 -19.96
C LEU A 173 -11.31 -3.08 -18.69
N GLU A 174 -12.17 -4.10 -18.74
CA GLU A 174 -12.48 -4.94 -17.58
C GLU A 174 -11.25 -5.67 -17.05
N HIS A 175 -10.31 -6.05 -17.91
CA HIS A 175 -9.05 -6.66 -17.48
C HIS A 175 -8.23 -5.77 -16.54
N GLU A 176 -8.29 -4.45 -16.70
CA GLU A 176 -7.63 -3.49 -15.79
C GLU A 176 -8.29 -3.50 -14.41
N PHE A 177 -9.61 -3.64 -14.39
CA PHE A 177 -10.36 -3.75 -13.14
C PHE A 177 -10.11 -5.09 -12.44
N ASN A 178 -10.08 -6.19 -13.20
CA ASN A 178 -9.75 -7.51 -12.66
C ASN A 178 -8.30 -7.53 -12.12
N TRP A 179 -7.35 -6.89 -12.81
CA TRP A 179 -5.99 -6.69 -12.31
C TRP A 179 -5.96 -5.83 -11.04
N PHE A 180 -6.78 -4.78 -10.96
CA PHE A 180 -6.91 -3.99 -9.73
C PHE A 180 -7.42 -4.86 -8.57
N LEU A 181 -8.46 -5.67 -8.79
CA LEU A 181 -9.03 -6.57 -7.77
C LEU A 181 -8.03 -7.65 -7.34
N SER A 182 -7.22 -8.19 -8.25
CA SER A 182 -6.18 -9.17 -7.91
C SER A 182 -5.03 -8.58 -7.09
N ASN A 183 -4.85 -7.26 -7.15
CA ASN A 183 -3.84 -6.51 -6.40
C ASN A 183 -4.45 -5.66 -5.26
N PHE A 184 -5.75 -5.79 -5.02
CA PHE A 184 -6.40 -5.25 -3.85
C PHE A 184 -6.07 -6.13 -2.65
N SER A 185 -5.89 -5.56 -1.47
CA SER A 185 -5.68 -6.34 -0.25
C SER A 185 -6.33 -5.65 0.95
N PRO A 186 -7.34 -6.28 1.58
CA PRO A 186 -7.95 -5.75 2.79
C PRO A 186 -6.94 -5.76 3.93
N ASN A 187 -7.27 -5.06 5.02
CA ASN A 187 -6.50 -5.19 6.25
C ASN A 187 -6.49 -6.66 6.70
N PRO A 188 -5.36 -7.25 7.12
CA PRO A 188 -5.35 -8.62 7.66
C PRO A 188 -6.33 -8.84 8.82
N ALA A 189 -6.66 -7.78 9.57
CA ALA A 189 -7.68 -7.82 10.63
C ALA A 189 -9.12 -8.00 10.10
N ASP A 190 -9.33 -7.84 8.79
CA ASP A 190 -10.59 -8.10 8.09
C ASP A 190 -10.72 -9.55 7.61
N LEU A 191 -9.68 -10.38 7.75
CA LEU A 191 -9.71 -11.81 7.38
C LEU A 191 -10.18 -12.69 8.55
N THR A 192 -10.90 -13.77 8.25
CA THR A 192 -11.37 -14.76 9.25
C THR A 192 -10.23 -15.62 9.81
N GLY A 193 -10.42 -16.25 10.97
CA GLY A 193 -9.36 -16.96 11.73
C GLY A 193 -8.55 -17.98 10.94
N GLU A 194 -9.16 -18.84 10.12
CA GLU A 194 -8.44 -19.80 9.26
C GLU A 194 -7.67 -19.11 8.13
N LYS A 195 -8.26 -18.08 7.50
CA LYS A 195 -7.60 -17.29 6.44
C LYS A 195 -6.50 -16.38 7.01
N ARG A 196 -6.64 -15.94 8.26
CA ARG A 196 -5.64 -15.22 9.06
C ARG A 196 -4.51 -16.16 9.49
N ALA A 197 -4.81 -17.40 9.86
CA ALA A 197 -3.83 -18.45 10.21
C ALA A 197 -3.00 -18.90 9.00
N ALA A 198 -3.63 -19.01 7.81
CA ALA A 198 -2.93 -19.24 6.56
C ALA A 198 -2.10 -18.02 6.09
N ALA A 199 -2.45 -16.81 6.55
CA ALA A 199 -1.73 -15.56 6.29
C ALA A 199 -0.63 -15.24 7.33
N LEU A 200 -0.63 -15.93 8.48
CA LEU A 200 0.41 -15.85 9.51
C LEU A 200 1.60 -16.74 9.09
N PRO A 201 2.84 -16.23 9.07
CA PRO A 201 3.99 -17.12 8.94
C PRO A 201 4.16 -17.89 10.26
N ALA A 202 4.06 -19.22 10.20
CA ALA A 202 4.53 -20.09 11.27
C ALA A 202 6.04 -19.85 11.46
N ALA A 203 6.42 -19.18 12.55
CA ALA A 203 7.81 -18.81 12.86
C ALA A 203 8.73 -20.00 13.22
N LYS A 204 8.46 -21.22 12.76
CA LYS A 204 9.28 -22.42 13.06
C LYS A 204 9.53 -23.39 11.90
N ALA A 205 8.99 -23.16 10.70
CA ALA A 205 9.48 -23.87 9.51
C ALA A 205 10.59 -23.03 8.87
N ALA A 206 11.75 -23.62 8.60
CA ALA A 206 12.86 -22.97 7.93
C ALA A 206 12.40 -22.51 6.54
N VAL A 207 11.98 -21.25 6.41
CA VAL A 207 11.68 -20.67 5.11
C VAL A 207 13.01 -20.63 4.35
N PRO A 208 13.12 -21.26 3.18
CA PRO A 208 14.35 -21.21 2.39
C PRO A 208 14.70 -19.75 2.11
N SER A 209 15.95 -19.35 2.33
CA SER A 209 16.42 -18.00 2.05
C SER A 209 16.67 -17.81 0.56
N LYS A 210 16.49 -16.57 0.09
CA LYS A 210 16.91 -16.10 -1.22
C LYS A 210 18.07 -15.13 -1.05
N ARG A 211 18.90 -14.98 -2.08
CA ARG A 211 20.05 -14.09 -2.06
C ARG A 211 19.88 -12.93 -3.02
N PHE A 212 20.12 -11.72 -2.52
CA PHE A 212 20.26 -10.52 -3.32
C PHE A 212 21.76 -10.24 -3.53
N ASP A 213 22.22 -10.40 -4.77
CA ASP A 213 23.61 -10.16 -5.17
C ASP A 213 23.63 -9.40 -6.50
N ARG A 214 23.81 -8.08 -6.38
CA ARG A 214 23.82 -7.14 -7.50
C ARG A 214 25.07 -6.27 -7.35
N ALA A 215 25.98 -6.35 -8.31
CA ALA A 215 27.29 -5.71 -8.22
C ALA A 215 27.19 -4.20 -8.00
N GLU A 216 26.22 -3.55 -8.65
CA GLU A 216 25.97 -2.11 -8.59
C GLU A 216 25.63 -1.60 -7.17
N TYR A 217 25.08 -2.47 -6.31
CA TYR A 217 24.73 -2.11 -4.94
C TYR A 217 25.92 -2.16 -3.97
N GLY A 218 27.02 -2.84 -4.32
CA GLY A 218 28.21 -2.95 -3.47
C GLY A 218 28.02 -3.79 -2.21
N TYR A 219 26.97 -4.61 -2.14
CA TYR A 219 26.73 -5.55 -1.04
C TYR A 219 25.96 -6.79 -1.52
N VAL A 220 25.92 -7.79 -0.66
CA VAL A 220 25.05 -8.96 -0.78
C VAL A 220 24.28 -9.18 0.52
N ILE A 221 23.08 -9.73 0.42
CA ILE A 221 22.26 -10.04 1.60
C ILE A 221 21.34 -11.21 1.29
N ASP A 222 21.13 -12.08 2.28
CA ASP A 222 20.13 -13.13 2.23
C ASP A 222 18.84 -12.64 2.90
N TYR A 223 17.70 -13.05 2.38
CA TYR A 223 16.38 -12.64 2.86
C TYR A 223 15.40 -13.82 2.82
N PRO A 224 14.30 -13.78 3.61
CA PRO A 224 13.34 -14.88 3.62
C PRO A 224 12.74 -15.12 2.23
N GLY A 225 12.70 -16.37 1.76
CA GLY A 225 12.26 -16.68 0.39
C GLY A 225 10.79 -16.36 0.10
N ASN A 226 9.99 -16.18 1.15
CA ASN A 226 8.61 -15.73 1.07
C ASN A 226 8.45 -14.20 1.19
N TRP A 227 9.53 -13.43 1.22
CA TRP A 227 9.52 -11.97 1.13
C TRP A 227 9.73 -11.52 -0.31
N ASP A 228 9.12 -10.39 -0.62
CA ASP A 228 9.25 -9.71 -1.91
C ASP A 228 10.39 -8.70 -1.85
N VAL A 229 11.06 -8.52 -2.99
CA VAL A 229 12.11 -7.51 -3.16
C VAL A 229 11.64 -6.49 -4.18
N SER A 230 11.63 -5.22 -3.78
CA SER A 230 11.42 -4.10 -4.67
C SER A 230 12.65 -3.20 -4.71
N ARG A 231 12.76 -2.43 -5.80
CA ARG A 231 13.83 -1.45 -6.02
C ARG A 231 13.19 -0.09 -6.25
N PRO A 232 12.81 0.63 -5.19
CA PRO A 232 12.10 1.90 -5.32
C PRO A 232 12.95 3.00 -5.96
N SER A 233 14.27 2.84 -6.00
CA SER A 233 15.19 3.64 -6.80
C SER A 233 16.41 2.81 -7.21
N GLU A 234 17.25 3.34 -8.10
CA GLU A 234 18.49 2.68 -8.54
C GLU A 234 19.45 2.37 -7.38
N ASN A 235 19.35 3.13 -6.29
CA ASN A 235 20.24 3.04 -5.14
C ASN A 235 19.59 2.41 -3.91
N THR A 236 18.35 1.93 -4.01
CA THR A 236 17.61 1.37 -2.88
C THR A 236 17.10 -0.03 -3.20
N ALA A 237 17.36 -0.98 -2.31
CA ALA A 237 16.65 -2.26 -2.27
C ALA A 237 15.75 -2.30 -1.03
N SER A 238 14.55 -2.84 -1.18
CA SER A 238 13.56 -2.97 -0.11
C SER A 238 13.02 -4.39 -0.10
N PHE A 239 13.02 -5.00 1.08
CA PHE A 239 12.59 -6.37 1.36
C PHE A 239 11.43 -6.30 2.33
N SER A 240 10.29 -6.88 1.96
CA SER A 240 9.10 -6.89 2.79
C SER A 240 8.39 -8.23 2.68
N GLY A 241 7.61 -8.59 3.72
CA GLY A 241 6.71 -9.73 3.60
C GLY A 241 5.74 -9.56 2.43
N LYS A 242 5.25 -10.68 1.90
CA LYS A 242 4.22 -10.67 0.87
C LYS A 242 3.00 -9.89 1.30
N THR A 243 2.37 -9.23 0.33
CA THR A 243 1.07 -8.57 0.52
C THR A 243 0.08 -9.55 1.16
N GLY A 244 -0.66 -9.08 2.17
CA GLY A 244 -1.60 -9.89 2.93
C GLY A 244 -1.00 -10.64 4.12
N THR A 245 0.32 -10.61 4.31
CA THR A 245 0.97 -11.18 5.51
C THR A 245 1.21 -10.11 6.58
N PRO A 246 1.30 -10.47 7.88
CA PRO A 246 1.71 -9.54 8.94
C PRO A 246 3.07 -8.90 8.68
N ALA A 247 3.96 -9.58 7.94
CA ALA A 247 5.28 -9.09 7.56
C ALA A 247 5.23 -8.01 6.45
N PHE A 248 4.08 -7.70 5.86
CA PHE A 248 3.99 -6.73 4.76
C PHE A 248 4.40 -5.31 5.15
N GLN A 249 4.01 -4.87 6.36
CA GLN A 249 4.40 -3.55 6.88
C GLN A 249 5.80 -3.56 7.52
N VAL A 250 6.43 -4.73 7.52
CA VAL A 250 7.80 -4.92 7.99
C VAL A 250 8.71 -4.78 6.79
N VAL A 251 9.60 -3.79 6.87
CA VAL A 251 10.50 -3.46 5.77
C VAL A 251 11.93 -3.49 6.27
N VAL A 252 12.75 -4.30 5.62
CA VAL A 252 14.20 -4.11 5.63
C VAL A 252 14.56 -3.38 4.34
N SER A 253 15.24 -2.24 4.43
CA SER A 253 15.68 -1.49 3.26
C SER A 253 17.15 -1.13 3.37
N ILE A 254 17.82 -1.08 2.22
CA ILE A 254 19.22 -0.68 2.12
C ILE A 254 19.32 0.39 1.06
N GLN A 255 19.78 1.58 1.46
CA GLN A 255 19.96 2.73 0.57
C GLN A 255 21.45 3.06 0.44
N ASN A 256 21.89 3.32 -0.79
CA ASN A 256 23.21 3.86 -1.07
C ASN A 256 23.07 5.37 -1.31
N ILE A 257 23.62 6.17 -0.40
CA ILE A 257 23.57 7.63 -0.50
C ILE A 257 24.97 8.16 -0.80
N ARG A 258 25.07 9.08 -1.75
CA ARG A 258 26.30 9.84 -2.03
C ARG A 258 26.05 11.32 -1.71
N PRO A 259 26.36 11.77 -0.49
CA PRO A 259 26.20 13.17 -0.14
C PRO A 259 27.13 14.04 -1.00
N ALA A 260 26.61 15.16 -1.52
CA ALA A 260 27.33 15.98 -2.50
C ALA A 260 28.62 16.61 -1.94
N SER A 261 28.65 16.90 -0.64
CA SER A 261 29.78 17.56 0.04
C SER A 261 30.76 16.60 0.69
N ALA A 262 30.47 15.29 0.74
CA ALA A 262 31.34 14.33 1.39
C ALA A 262 32.61 14.11 0.54
N LYS A 263 33.78 14.18 1.19
CA LYS A 263 35.09 13.93 0.57
C LYS A 263 35.71 12.63 1.06
N THR A 264 35.31 12.18 2.25
CA THR A 264 35.75 10.91 2.83
C THR A 264 34.58 9.93 3.01
N PRO A 265 34.85 8.61 3.12
CA PRO A 265 33.81 7.64 3.42
C PRO A 265 33.08 7.95 4.73
N MET A 266 33.80 8.36 5.77
CA MET A 266 33.21 8.67 7.07
C MET A 266 32.32 9.90 7.03
N GLU A 267 32.76 10.97 6.35
CA GLU A 267 31.92 12.15 6.11
C GLU A 267 30.63 11.80 5.37
N ALA A 268 30.70 10.87 4.40
CA ALA A 268 29.50 10.41 3.71
C ALA A 268 28.52 9.72 4.66
N ALA A 269 29.02 8.88 5.58
CA ALA A 269 28.18 8.20 6.57
C ALA A 269 27.56 9.18 7.58
N ASP A 270 28.34 10.13 8.08
CA ASP A 270 27.87 11.14 9.03
C ASP A 270 26.82 12.06 8.41
N GLN A 271 27.06 12.53 7.18
CA GLN A 271 26.11 13.37 6.48
C GLN A 271 24.83 12.61 6.11
N ALA A 272 24.94 11.37 5.64
CA ALA A 272 23.78 10.53 5.35
C ALA A 272 22.92 10.27 6.60
N LEU A 273 23.54 10.11 7.77
CA LEU A 273 22.82 9.99 9.04
C LEU A 273 22.11 11.29 9.42
N GLN A 274 22.76 12.44 9.25
CA GLN A 274 22.16 13.76 9.53
C GLN A 274 20.96 14.01 8.61
N ASP A 275 21.11 13.75 7.31
CA ASP A 275 20.04 13.90 6.32
C ASP A 275 18.84 12.98 6.64
N LEU A 276 19.10 11.73 7.04
CA LEU A 276 18.05 10.81 7.47
C LEU A 276 17.29 11.33 8.70
N LYS A 277 18.00 11.81 9.72
CA LYS A 277 17.36 12.39 10.92
C LYS A 277 16.52 13.61 10.57
N ALA A 278 17.05 14.50 9.71
CA ALA A 278 16.36 15.70 9.28
C ALA A 278 15.10 15.40 8.44
N SER A 279 15.15 14.38 7.56
CA SER A 279 13.98 13.90 6.82
C SER A 279 12.92 13.33 7.76
N LEU A 280 13.30 12.44 8.69
CA LEU A 280 12.36 11.85 9.64
C LEU A 280 11.71 12.89 10.57
N ALA A 281 12.48 13.86 11.06
CA ALA A 281 11.95 14.94 11.90
C ALA A 281 11.00 15.88 11.14
N ARG A 282 11.14 15.98 9.81
CA ARG A 282 10.31 16.83 8.95
C ARG A 282 9.03 16.13 8.48
N GLU A 283 9.13 14.84 8.18
CA GLU A 283 8.07 14.07 7.51
C GLU A 283 7.16 13.30 8.48
N ALA A 284 7.62 13.05 9.71
CA ALA A 284 6.86 12.30 10.70
C ALA A 284 6.51 13.15 11.93
N THR A 285 5.41 12.77 12.60
CA THR A 285 5.02 13.37 13.88
C THR A 285 5.55 12.51 15.03
N GLU A 286 5.67 13.10 16.22
CA GLU A 286 6.15 12.39 17.42
C GLU A 286 7.51 11.68 17.25
N TYR A 287 8.35 12.18 16.34
CA TYR A 287 9.69 11.65 16.10
C TYR A 287 10.55 11.77 17.36
N LYS A 288 11.15 10.65 17.77
CA LYS A 288 12.07 10.55 18.90
C LYS A 288 13.20 9.59 18.58
N ILE A 289 14.41 9.98 18.93
CA ILE A 289 15.56 9.08 18.97
C ILE A 289 15.51 8.36 20.32
N VAL A 290 15.31 7.04 20.28
CA VAL A 290 15.26 6.18 21.48
C VAL A 290 16.67 5.74 21.87
N GLU A 291 17.50 5.45 20.88
CA GLU A 291 18.89 5.04 21.08
C GLU A 291 19.76 5.58 19.93
N GLU A 292 20.97 5.98 20.25
CA GLU A 292 22.01 6.27 19.27
C GLU A 292 23.37 5.85 19.83
N LYS A 293 24.06 4.95 19.11
CA LYS A 293 25.31 4.34 19.56
C LYS A 293 26.32 4.25 18.41
N PRO A 294 27.63 4.26 18.72
CA PRO A 294 28.64 3.82 17.76
C PRO A 294 28.41 2.35 17.40
N LEU A 295 28.74 1.99 16.17
CA LEU A 295 28.65 0.63 15.64
C LEU A 295 30.01 0.26 15.03
N THR A 296 30.48 -0.95 15.30
CA THR A 296 31.58 -1.56 14.56
C THR A 296 31.03 -2.73 13.76
N TYR A 297 31.00 -2.58 12.44
CA TYR A 297 30.69 -3.67 11.52
C TYR A 297 31.94 -4.49 11.27
N ARG A 298 31.81 -5.82 11.35
CA ARG A 298 32.89 -6.77 11.07
C ARG A 298 32.37 -7.86 10.14
N ASN A 299 33.07 -8.07 9.02
CA ASN A 299 32.80 -9.17 8.12
C ASN A 299 34.11 -9.61 7.44
N GLY A 300 34.58 -10.83 7.78
CA GLY A 300 35.92 -11.27 7.41
C GLY A 300 36.99 -10.28 7.87
N ASN A 301 37.82 -9.82 6.94
CA ASN A 301 38.89 -8.84 7.19
C ASN A 301 38.40 -7.38 7.14
N LEU A 302 37.14 -7.13 6.81
CA LEU A 302 36.58 -5.79 6.73
C LEU A 302 36.06 -5.36 8.10
N THR A 303 36.62 -4.26 8.62
CA THR A 303 36.11 -3.57 9.82
C THR A 303 35.73 -2.14 9.45
N LEU A 304 34.49 -1.75 9.71
CA LEU A 304 33.98 -0.41 9.44
C LEU A 304 33.39 0.19 10.72
N ALA A 305 33.75 1.44 11.01
CA ALA A 305 33.07 2.23 12.03
C ALA A 305 31.83 2.89 11.42
N GLY A 306 30.74 2.95 12.16
CA GLY A 306 29.52 3.64 11.77
C GLY A 306 28.62 3.91 12.95
N ARG A 307 27.33 4.09 12.68
CA ARG A 307 26.35 4.49 13.69
C ARG A 307 25.12 3.61 13.64
N ARG A 308 24.59 3.30 14.82
CA ARG A 308 23.29 2.64 15.01
C ARG A 308 22.34 3.63 15.68
N ILE A 309 21.14 3.78 15.13
CA ILE A 309 20.06 4.54 15.76
C ILE A 309 18.78 3.71 15.82
N LEU A 310 18.07 3.81 16.94
CA LEU A 310 16.69 3.36 17.06
C LEU A 310 15.82 4.59 17.24
N VAL A 311 14.84 4.75 16.37
CA VAL A 311 13.90 5.87 16.42
C VAL A 311 12.48 5.33 16.53
N THR A 312 11.62 6.12 17.16
CA THR A 312 10.17 5.96 17.08
C THR A 312 9.57 7.19 16.43
N TYR A 313 8.55 7.01 15.62
CA TYR A 313 7.82 8.13 15.02
C TYR A 313 6.42 7.67 14.64
N THR A 314 5.53 8.64 14.45
CA THR A 314 4.18 8.41 13.96
C THR A 314 4.11 8.88 12.51
N TYR A 315 3.72 7.99 11.62
CA TYR A 315 3.56 8.28 10.20
C TYR A 315 2.21 7.71 9.74
N SER A 316 1.39 8.55 9.09
CA SER A 316 0.02 8.20 8.69
C SER A 316 -0.83 7.60 9.82
N GLY A 317 -0.68 8.14 11.04
CA GLY A 317 -1.43 7.76 12.23
C GLY A 317 -1.06 6.41 12.86
N GLU A 318 -0.02 5.72 12.36
CA GLU A 318 0.53 4.51 12.99
C GLU A 318 1.91 4.83 13.57
N ARG A 319 2.19 4.27 14.75
CA ARG A 319 3.48 4.41 15.40
C ARG A 319 4.43 3.34 14.86
N TYR A 320 5.59 3.77 14.38
CA TYR A 320 6.65 2.91 13.87
C TYR A 320 7.87 2.95 14.78
N ARG A 321 8.58 1.83 14.80
CA ARG A 321 9.97 1.76 15.23
C ARG A 321 10.84 1.51 14.01
N LYS A 322 11.97 2.22 13.96
CA LYS A 322 12.98 2.06 12.91
C LYS A 322 14.36 1.93 13.52
N LEU A 323 14.98 0.77 13.34
CA LEU A 323 16.38 0.52 13.62
C LEU A 323 17.18 0.77 12.36
N THR A 324 18.16 1.68 12.42
CA THR A 324 19.01 2.02 11.29
C THR A 324 20.48 1.85 11.65
N LEU A 325 21.24 1.27 10.72
CA LEU A 325 22.69 1.21 10.74
C LEU A 325 23.21 2.01 9.54
N VAL A 326 24.08 2.97 9.80
CA VAL A 326 24.74 3.77 8.77
C VAL A 326 26.22 3.43 8.78
N LEU A 327 26.71 2.94 7.65
CA LEU A 327 28.10 2.50 7.46
C LEU A 327 28.68 3.16 6.22
N PRO A 328 29.95 3.60 6.25
CA PRO A 328 30.64 4.04 5.06
C PRO A 328 30.90 2.85 4.12
N ARG A 329 30.88 3.09 2.80
CA ARG A 329 31.49 2.15 1.86
C ARG A 329 33.03 2.17 2.08
N PRO A 330 33.75 1.05 1.93
CA PRO A 330 35.20 1.03 2.17
C PRO A 330 36.00 2.03 1.33
N THR A 331 35.50 2.37 0.15
CA THR A 331 36.10 3.32 -0.80
C THR A 331 35.04 4.29 -1.32
N GLY A 332 35.49 5.49 -1.71
CA GLY A 332 34.65 6.54 -2.27
C GLY A 332 33.81 7.30 -1.23
N THR A 333 32.74 7.95 -1.69
CA THR A 333 31.92 8.87 -0.88
C THR A 333 30.47 8.38 -0.76
N VAL A 334 30.29 7.05 -0.73
CA VAL A 334 28.98 6.40 -0.59
C VAL A 334 28.80 5.90 0.84
N ALA A 335 27.63 6.14 1.41
CA ALA A 335 27.18 5.55 2.65
C ALA A 335 26.09 4.51 2.39
N HIS A 336 26.15 3.40 3.11
CA HIS A 336 25.09 2.41 3.18
C HIS A 336 24.20 2.69 4.39
N ILE A 337 22.90 2.85 4.16
CA ILE A 337 21.89 2.94 5.20
C ILE A 337 21.07 1.65 5.18
N TRP A 338 21.33 0.75 6.13
CA TRP A 338 20.47 -0.41 6.38
C TRP A 338 19.42 -0.02 7.41
N SER A 339 18.15 -0.27 7.12
CA SER A 339 17.02 0.11 7.96
C SER A 339 16.05 -1.05 8.12
N TYR A 340 15.71 -1.39 9.36
CA TYR A 340 14.58 -2.23 9.72
C TYR A 340 13.47 -1.35 10.29
N THR A 341 12.33 -1.31 9.61
CA THR A 341 11.15 -0.54 9.99
C THR A 341 9.97 -1.48 10.17
N ALA A 342 9.25 -1.33 11.27
CA ALA A 342 7.99 -2.04 11.50
C ALA A 342 7.04 -1.21 12.37
N PRO A 343 5.72 -1.44 12.29
CA PRO A 343 4.79 -0.94 13.28
C PRO A 343 5.25 -1.33 14.68
N ASP A 344 5.02 -0.46 15.66
CA ASP A 344 5.55 -0.62 17.02
C ASP A 344 5.14 -1.98 17.64
N LYS A 345 3.93 -2.44 17.34
CA LYS A 345 3.37 -3.73 17.80
C LYS A 345 4.04 -4.96 17.18
N GLN A 346 4.61 -4.82 15.99
CA GLN A 346 5.22 -5.90 15.21
C GLN A 346 6.75 -5.90 15.30
N PHE A 347 7.33 -4.80 15.81
CA PHE A 347 8.78 -4.59 15.76
C PHE A 347 9.58 -5.69 16.48
N VAL A 348 9.15 -6.14 17.66
CA VAL A 348 9.83 -7.21 18.41
C VAL A 348 9.58 -8.58 17.76
N GLU A 349 8.37 -8.81 17.26
CA GLU A 349 7.97 -10.07 16.62
C GLU A 349 8.80 -10.38 15.38
N PHE A 350 9.06 -9.37 14.53
CA PHE A 350 9.78 -9.55 13.28
C PHE A 350 11.29 -9.25 13.36
N GLN A 351 11.77 -8.79 14.52
CA GLN A 351 13.18 -8.49 14.72
C GLN A 351 14.10 -9.68 14.38
N PRO A 352 13.77 -10.96 14.71
CA PRO A 352 14.65 -12.09 14.36
C PRO A 352 14.90 -12.24 12.86
N PHE A 353 13.94 -11.88 12.00
CA PHE A 353 14.14 -11.91 10.54
C PHE A 353 15.10 -10.80 10.10
N ALA A 354 14.92 -9.59 10.64
CA ALA A 354 15.79 -8.47 10.36
C ALA A 354 17.23 -8.73 10.86
N ASP A 355 17.39 -9.35 12.03
CA ASP A 355 18.69 -9.73 12.59
C ASP A 355 19.37 -10.82 11.73
N ALA A 356 18.62 -11.80 11.24
CA ALA A 356 19.13 -12.82 10.32
C ALA A 356 19.59 -12.20 8.98
N MET A 357 18.80 -11.29 8.42
CA MET A 357 19.16 -10.54 7.22
C MET A 357 20.42 -9.71 7.46
N LEU A 358 20.47 -8.96 8.57
CA LEU A 358 21.63 -8.14 8.95
C LEU A 358 22.90 -8.99 9.12
N LYS A 359 22.78 -10.19 9.71
CA LYS A 359 23.90 -11.12 9.87
C LYS A 359 24.44 -11.63 8.53
N SER A 360 23.58 -11.80 7.52
CA SER A 360 23.99 -12.20 6.17
C SER A 360 24.52 -11.03 5.32
N TRP A 361 24.25 -9.79 5.73
CA TRP A 361 24.62 -8.59 4.98
C TRP A 361 26.13 -8.43 4.90
N THR A 362 26.67 -8.57 3.70
CA THR A 362 28.10 -8.48 3.41
C THR A 362 28.38 -7.31 2.48
N ILE A 363 29.07 -6.29 2.98
CA ILE A 363 29.54 -5.16 2.18
C ILE A 363 30.74 -5.63 1.36
N LYS A 364 30.68 -5.46 0.03
CA LYS A 364 31.82 -5.77 -0.84
C LYS A 364 32.80 -4.60 -0.78
N PRO A 365 34.11 -4.83 -0.59
CA PRO A 365 35.11 -3.83 -0.90
C PRO A 365 35.02 -3.56 -2.41
N GLY A 366 34.50 -2.39 -2.80
CA GLY A 366 34.29 -2.08 -4.22
C GLY A 366 35.62 -2.02 -4.98
N GLY A 367 35.68 -2.69 -6.12
CA GLY A 367 36.61 -2.36 -7.20
C GLY A 367 35.89 -1.48 -8.23
N GLY A 368 36.54 -0.38 -8.63
CA GLY A 368 36.11 0.53 -9.70
C GLY A 368 35.24 1.68 -9.24
#